data_AF-A0A946WS01-F1
#
_entry.id   AF-A0A946WS01-F1
#
_cell.length_a   1.000
_cell.length_b   1.000
_cell.length_c   1.000
_cell.angle_alpha   90.00
_cell.angle_beta   90.00
_cell.angle_gamma   90.00
#
_symmetry.space_group_name_H-M   'P 1'
#
loop_
_entity.id
_entity.type
_entity.pdbx_description
1 polymer ?
#
loop_
_entity_poly.entity_id
_entity_poly.type
_entity_poly.pdbx_seq_one_letter_code
_entity_poly.pdbx_strand_id
1 'polypeptide(L)'
;MIKKENRTNVDLITRYTDQPAKMPDQTREKIEKHWNNSPIQLYAIADLDAMMQLTLQWVALGEKTLAIVSVDDQGCESIRNIHLAMIESLVESPGLSNTTLTLLGAPGDPPLAVIRYTQRQRRAMENIKFLIEHRIEGHDIDQAEEPDELYSKAVTSSIRKAQASVAVNKLAVVWRLVAYLKPYKGRLAFGMGSMVLLTLVSLLPAYLTGYLIDNIIRPFQTGSLTYSSAMHTAWFIIGALVLTYLVRVFSMWIRLKSMSVLGELVAMDLRRNLYEHMQGLSLNFFSSKQTGSLISRVSSDSDRLWEFIAFGVVEVIWALIMLVGLGTVLI
;
A
#
# COMPACT_ATOMS: atom_id res chain seq x y z
N MET A 1 -20.31 -3.36 17.69
CA MET A 1 -19.09 -3.37 16.85
C MET A 1 -17.89 -2.82 17.61
N ILE A 2 -18.05 -1.65 18.25
CA ILE A 2 -17.08 -0.96 19.13
C ILE A 2 -16.40 -1.88 20.16
N LYS A 3 -17.18 -2.65 20.93
CA LYS A 3 -16.65 -3.57 21.97
C LYS A 3 -15.75 -4.70 21.44
N LYS A 4 -15.89 -5.10 20.17
CA LYS A 4 -15.05 -6.12 19.52
C LYS A 4 -13.73 -5.53 19.00
N GLU A 5 -13.79 -4.30 18.50
CA GLU A 5 -12.61 -3.58 18.01
C GLU A 5 -11.68 -3.17 19.16
N ASN A 6 -12.23 -2.73 20.29
CA ASN A 6 -11.45 -2.42 21.49
C ASN A 6 -10.72 -3.65 22.04
N ARG A 7 -11.38 -4.82 22.13
CA ARG A 7 -10.71 -6.08 22.50
C ARG A 7 -9.56 -6.44 21.56
N THR A 8 -9.75 -6.24 20.25
CA THR A 8 -8.71 -6.52 19.25
C THR A 8 -7.51 -5.58 19.45
N ASN A 9 -7.74 -4.30 19.76
CA ASN A 9 -6.66 -3.35 20.01
C ASN A 9 -5.87 -3.70 21.27
N VAL A 10 -6.56 -4.07 22.36
CA VAL A 10 -5.92 -4.50 23.61
C VAL A 10 -5.00 -5.70 23.36
N ASP A 11 -5.50 -6.72 22.65
CA ASP A 11 -4.70 -7.92 22.31
C ASP A 11 -3.45 -7.57 21.49
N LEU A 12 -3.56 -6.61 20.56
CA LEU A 12 -2.41 -6.15 19.77
C LEU A 12 -1.37 -5.42 20.62
N ILE A 13 -1.80 -4.56 21.55
CA ILE A 13 -0.87 -3.84 22.43
C ILE A 13 -0.12 -4.85 23.30
N THR A 14 -0.85 -5.72 23.99
CA THR A 14 -0.28 -6.73 24.87
C THR A 14 0.68 -7.67 24.14
N ARG A 15 0.42 -7.98 22.86
CA ARG A 15 1.28 -8.89 22.09
C ARG A 15 2.53 -8.25 21.50
N TYR A 16 2.52 -6.95 21.21
CA TYR A 16 3.55 -6.33 20.36
C TYR A 16 4.31 -5.15 20.98
N THR A 17 3.89 -4.65 22.16
CA THR A 17 4.41 -3.35 22.65
C THR A 17 4.92 -3.36 24.07
N ASP A 18 4.79 -4.46 24.82
CA ASP A 18 5.24 -4.56 26.22
C ASP A 18 4.81 -3.36 27.11
N GLN A 19 3.73 -2.67 26.72
CA GLN A 19 3.17 -1.51 27.40
C GLN A 19 1.74 -1.81 27.85
N PRO A 20 1.21 -1.07 28.83
CA PRO A 20 -0.18 -1.21 29.25
C PRO A 20 -1.16 -0.84 28.12
N ALA A 21 -2.22 -1.62 27.95
CA ALA A 21 -3.27 -1.35 26.96
C ALA A 21 -4.24 -0.23 27.37
N LYS A 22 -4.32 0.05 28.67
CA LYS A 22 -5.06 1.18 29.23
C LYS A 22 -4.34 1.73 30.46
N MET A 23 -4.68 2.95 30.85
CA MET A 23 -4.24 3.51 32.12
C MET A 23 -4.78 2.66 33.28
N PRO A 24 -3.98 2.33 34.31
CA PRO A 24 -4.48 1.63 35.48
C PRO A 24 -5.58 2.43 36.18
N ASP A 25 -6.63 1.74 36.62
CA ASP A 25 -7.81 2.39 37.21
C ASP A 25 -7.42 3.16 38.50
N GLN A 26 -6.45 2.66 39.27
CA GLN A 26 -5.90 3.34 40.46
C GLN A 26 -5.20 4.67 40.10
N THR A 27 -4.42 4.69 39.02
CA THR A 27 -3.74 5.91 38.54
C THR A 27 -4.77 6.94 38.09
N ARG A 28 -5.82 6.50 37.37
CA ARG A 28 -6.92 7.36 36.94
C ARG A 28 -7.64 8.00 38.13
N GLU A 29 -8.07 7.20 39.11
CA GLU A 29 -8.75 7.70 40.29
C GLU A 29 -7.92 8.73 41.06
N LYS A 30 -6.60 8.51 41.20
CA LYS A 30 -5.71 9.48 41.84
C LYS A 30 -5.64 10.81 41.08
N ILE A 31 -5.57 10.78 39.75
CA ILE A 31 -5.54 11.98 38.91
C ILE A 31 -6.86 12.74 39.04
N GLU A 32 -7.99 12.05 38.84
CA GLU A 32 -9.32 12.66 38.89
C GLU A 32 -9.60 13.25 40.28
N LYS A 33 -9.16 12.59 41.36
CA LYS A 33 -9.25 13.12 42.72
C LYS A 33 -8.46 14.42 42.92
N HIS A 34 -7.27 14.56 42.31
CA HIS A 34 -6.51 15.82 42.32
C HIS A 34 -7.19 16.92 41.50
N TRP A 35 -8.08 16.55 40.58
CA TRP A 35 -8.84 17.47 39.75
C TRP A 35 -10.28 17.66 40.24
N ASN A 36 -10.58 17.42 41.53
CA ASN A 36 -11.92 17.52 42.10
C ASN A 36 -12.97 16.65 41.37
N ASN A 37 -12.58 15.44 40.96
CA ASN A 37 -13.36 14.47 40.18
C ASN A 37 -13.71 14.93 38.76
N SER A 38 -12.97 15.88 38.19
CA SER A 38 -13.04 16.13 36.75
C SER A 38 -12.45 14.96 35.96
N PRO A 39 -13.14 14.47 34.91
CA PRO A 39 -12.72 13.28 34.18
C PRO A 39 -11.49 13.52 33.30
N ILE A 40 -10.71 12.46 33.07
CA ILE A 40 -9.67 12.45 32.04
C ILE A 40 -10.34 12.41 30.66
N GLN A 41 -9.92 13.30 29.76
CA GLN A 41 -10.42 13.34 28.38
C GLN A 41 -9.49 12.60 27.42
N LEU A 42 -8.18 12.85 27.51
CA LEU A 42 -7.17 12.14 26.74
C LEU A 42 -6.04 11.70 27.63
N TYR A 43 -5.38 10.62 27.26
CA TYR A 43 -4.09 10.28 27.84
C TYR A 43 -3.19 9.57 26.83
N ALA A 44 -1.88 9.62 27.09
CA ALA A 44 -0.86 8.95 26.32
C ALA A 44 0.29 8.52 27.25
N ILE A 45 1.20 7.69 26.73
CA ILE A 45 2.45 7.36 27.41
C ILE A 45 3.56 8.24 26.81
N ALA A 46 4.34 8.88 27.67
CA ALA A 46 5.66 9.39 27.37
C ALA A 46 6.66 8.31 27.74
N ASP A 47 7.19 7.61 26.74
CA ASP A 47 8.00 6.40 26.95
C ASP A 47 9.51 6.67 26.96
N LEU A 48 9.94 7.93 27.10
CA LEU A 48 11.35 8.29 27.19
C LEU A 48 11.59 9.28 28.34
N ASP A 49 12.60 8.99 29.15
CA ASP A 49 13.04 9.88 30.23
C ASP A 49 14.02 10.97 29.73
N ALA A 50 14.62 11.72 30.65
CA ALA A 50 15.60 12.75 30.32
C ALA A 50 16.94 12.21 29.77
N MET A 51 17.23 10.94 30.03
CA MET A 51 18.42 10.22 29.58
C MET A 51 18.14 9.38 28.31
N MET A 52 16.96 9.54 27.71
CA MET A 52 16.50 8.80 26.54
C MET A 52 16.34 7.29 26.77
N GLN A 53 16.17 6.88 28.03
CA GLN A 53 15.85 5.51 28.41
C GLN A 53 14.35 5.28 28.39
N LEU A 54 13.94 4.04 28.12
CA LEU A 54 12.54 3.66 28.14
C LEU A 54 11.98 3.76 29.57
N THR A 55 10.88 4.47 29.72
CA THR A 55 10.19 4.64 31.00
C THR A 55 8.67 4.55 30.80
N LEU A 56 7.93 4.40 31.89
CA LEU A 56 6.47 4.47 31.88
C LEU A 56 6.03 5.76 32.57
N GLN A 57 5.83 6.80 31.77
CA GLN A 57 5.26 8.06 32.24
C GLN A 57 3.91 8.31 31.56
N TRP A 58 2.86 8.53 32.34
CA TRP A 58 1.55 8.88 31.79
C TRP A 58 1.41 10.38 31.63
N VAL A 59 0.86 10.80 30.51
CA VAL A 59 0.45 12.18 30.26
C VAL A 59 -1.07 12.17 30.11
N ALA A 60 -1.78 12.76 31.06
CA ALA A 60 -3.23 12.82 31.10
C ALA A 60 -3.72 14.27 30.96
N LEU A 61 -4.70 14.49 30.11
CA LEU A 61 -5.28 15.78 29.81
C LEU A 61 -6.74 15.79 30.28
N GLY A 62 -7.05 16.65 31.24
CA GLY A 62 -8.39 17.00 31.67
C GLY A 62 -8.87 18.29 31.00
N GLU A 63 -9.96 18.89 31.49
CA GLU A 63 -10.54 20.12 30.93
C GLU A 63 -9.63 21.35 31.10
N LYS A 64 -9.01 21.50 32.28
CA LYS A 64 -8.23 22.69 32.67
C LYS A 64 -6.79 22.38 33.09
N THR A 65 -6.47 21.10 33.21
CA THR A 65 -5.23 20.61 33.80
C THR A 65 -4.62 19.50 32.97
N LEU A 66 -3.30 19.48 32.93
CA LEU A 66 -2.47 18.41 32.40
C LEU A 66 -1.74 17.75 33.58
N ALA A 67 -1.85 16.43 33.72
CA ALA A 67 -1.11 15.66 34.71
C ALA A 67 -0.03 14.84 34.01
N ILE A 68 1.16 14.87 34.57
CA ILE A 68 2.27 14.02 34.19
C ILE A 68 2.54 13.10 35.38
N VAL A 69 2.35 11.80 35.19
CA VAL A 69 2.54 10.78 36.23
C VAL A 69 3.76 9.94 35.89
N SER A 70 4.80 10.05 36.70
CA SER A 70 5.99 9.19 36.59
C SER A 70 5.88 8.05 37.61
N VAL A 71 6.18 6.84 37.17
CA VAL A 71 6.29 5.66 38.05
C VAL A 71 7.76 5.38 38.28
N ASP A 72 8.20 5.31 39.53
CA ASP A 72 9.57 4.95 39.87
C ASP A 72 9.79 3.41 39.85
N ASP A 73 11.05 2.99 40.00
CA ASP A 73 11.44 1.56 40.01
C ASP A 73 10.80 0.76 41.16
N GLN A 74 10.29 1.44 42.20
CA GLN A 74 9.61 0.84 43.35
C GLN A 74 8.08 0.83 43.17
N GLY A 75 7.57 1.34 42.04
CA GLY A 75 6.14 1.42 41.74
C GLY A 75 5.42 2.60 42.40
N CYS A 76 6.16 3.55 43.00
CA CYS A 76 5.60 4.77 43.56
C CYS A 76 5.32 5.80 42.45
N GLU A 77 4.10 6.33 42.45
CA GLU A 77 3.64 7.31 41.46
C GLU A 77 3.85 8.74 41.97
N SER A 78 4.57 9.54 41.19
CA SER A 78 4.66 10.99 41.38
C SER A 78 3.78 11.71 40.35
N ILE A 79 2.89 12.60 40.80
CA ILE A 79 1.96 13.33 39.93
C ILE A 79 2.36 14.81 39.90
N ARG A 80 2.64 15.31 38.70
CA ARG A 80 2.89 16.74 38.44
C ARG A 80 1.73 17.33 37.65
N ASN A 81 1.01 18.29 38.24
CA ASN A 81 -0.11 18.98 37.60
C ASN A 81 0.34 20.32 37.01
N ILE A 82 -0.12 20.62 35.80
CA ILE A 82 0.13 21.88 35.09
C ILE A 82 -1.22 22.44 34.66
N HIS A 83 -1.52 23.68 35.03
CA HIS A 83 -2.73 24.34 34.57
C HIS A 83 -2.59 24.74 33.10
N LEU A 84 -3.57 24.41 32.27
CA LEU A 84 -3.53 24.71 30.83
C LEU A 84 -3.47 26.22 30.56
N ALA A 85 -4.05 27.04 31.45
CA ALA A 85 -3.97 28.50 31.38
C ALA A 85 -2.54 29.06 31.52
N MET A 86 -1.59 28.28 32.03
CA MET A 86 -0.18 28.68 32.11
C MET A 86 0.57 28.40 30.81
N ILE A 87 0.03 27.56 29.91
CA ILE A 87 0.70 27.15 28.68
C ILE A 87 0.37 28.19 27.60
N GLU A 88 1.37 28.94 27.15
CA GLU A 88 1.23 29.92 26.08
C GLU A 88 1.52 29.31 24.71
N SER A 89 2.46 28.36 24.63
CA SER A 89 2.83 27.71 23.37
C SER A 89 3.42 26.32 23.57
N LEU A 90 3.40 25.53 22.49
CA LEU A 90 3.99 24.21 22.43
C LEU A 90 5.04 24.17 21.34
N VAL A 91 6.23 23.65 21.67
CA VAL A 91 7.32 23.46 20.70
C VAL A 91 7.60 21.98 20.53
N GLU A 92 7.42 21.49 19.31
CA GLU A 92 7.74 20.12 18.93
C GLU A 92 9.10 20.07 18.25
N SER A 93 10.01 19.26 18.80
CA SER A 93 11.34 19.02 18.25
C SER A 93 11.46 17.55 17.85
N PRO A 94 11.28 17.22 16.55
CA PRO A 94 11.38 15.86 16.07
C PRO A 94 12.84 15.40 16.04
N GLY A 95 13.11 14.22 16.58
CA GLY A 95 14.38 13.51 16.46
C GLY A 95 14.30 12.35 15.45
N LEU A 96 15.41 11.62 15.28
CA LEU A 96 15.50 10.46 14.38
C LEU A 96 14.52 9.33 14.75
N SER A 97 14.31 9.09 16.04
CA SER A 97 13.46 7.97 16.54
C SER A 97 12.57 8.37 17.72
N ASN A 98 12.62 9.64 18.09
CA ASN A 98 11.84 10.23 19.18
C ASN A 98 11.27 11.57 18.74
N THR A 99 10.38 12.12 19.55
CA THR A 99 9.98 13.51 19.49
C THR A 99 9.99 14.06 20.90
N THR A 100 10.45 15.31 21.03
CA THR A 100 10.37 16.08 22.27
C THR A 100 9.29 17.15 22.13
N LEU A 101 8.27 17.11 23.00
CA LEU A 101 7.24 18.13 23.12
C LEU A 101 7.53 18.98 24.36
N THR A 102 7.76 20.27 24.13
CA THR A 102 8.06 21.24 25.19
C THR A 102 6.86 22.16 25.39
N LEU A 103 6.37 22.23 26.63
CA LEU A 103 5.29 23.12 27.04
C LEU A 103 5.92 24.40 27.62
N LEU A 104 5.63 25.55 27.01
CA LEU A 104 6.18 26.84 27.38
C LEU A 104 5.10 27.71 28.04
N GLY A 105 5.48 28.40 29.11
CA GLY A 105 4.67 29.44 29.74
C GLY A 105 5.13 30.83 29.28
N ALA A 106 5.23 31.76 30.22
CA ALA A 106 5.62 33.13 29.94
C ALA A 106 7.01 33.24 29.27
N PRO A 107 7.25 34.23 28.41
CA PRO A 107 8.52 34.39 27.71
C PRO A 107 9.68 34.60 28.70
N GLY A 108 10.69 33.72 28.64
CA GLY A 108 11.88 33.77 29.50
C GLY A 108 11.86 32.84 30.71
N ASP A 109 10.72 32.22 31.02
CA ASP A 109 10.63 31.20 32.07
C ASP A 109 11.15 29.83 31.59
N PRO A 110 11.62 28.97 32.52
CA PRO A 110 11.92 27.58 32.18
C PRO A 110 10.67 26.86 31.67
N PRO A 111 10.83 25.83 30.81
CA PRO A 111 9.70 25.09 30.27
C PRO A 111 8.85 24.47 31.39
N LEU A 112 7.53 24.60 31.28
CA LEU A 112 6.58 24.02 32.23
C LEU A 112 6.72 22.50 32.26
N ALA A 113 6.92 21.87 31.11
CA ALA A 113 7.29 20.46 31.02
C ALA A 113 7.97 20.13 29.69
N VAL A 114 8.78 19.07 29.73
CA VAL A 114 9.45 18.49 28.57
C VAL A 114 9.06 17.03 28.51
N ILE A 115 8.30 16.66 27.49
CA ILE A 115 7.74 15.33 27.30
C ILE A 115 8.45 14.67 26.13
N ARG A 116 9.09 13.52 26.35
CA ARG A 116 9.84 12.79 25.33
C ARG A 116 9.15 11.46 25.06
N TYR A 117 9.02 11.10 23.79
CA TYR A 117 8.33 9.88 23.40
C TYR A 117 8.85 9.34 22.07
N THR A 118 8.76 8.02 21.90
CA THR A 118 9.14 7.32 20.68
C THR A 118 8.10 7.55 19.58
N GLN A 119 8.47 7.22 18.34
CA GLN A 119 7.53 7.25 17.19
C GLN A 119 6.29 6.36 17.40
N ARG A 120 6.35 5.37 18.32
CA ARG A 120 5.20 4.52 18.67
C ARG A 120 4.07 5.33 19.32
N GLN A 121 4.39 6.28 20.19
CA GLN A 121 3.39 7.08 20.94
C GLN A 121 2.95 8.32 20.18
N ARG A 122 3.56 8.60 19.03
CA ARG A 122 3.38 9.86 18.29
C ARG A 122 1.91 10.24 18.10
N ARG A 123 1.09 9.32 17.58
CA ARG A 123 -0.34 9.60 17.35
C ARG A 123 -1.11 9.91 18.64
N ALA A 124 -0.81 9.23 19.73
CA ALA A 124 -1.48 9.47 21.00
C ALA A 124 -1.08 10.85 21.56
N MET A 125 0.19 11.23 21.42
CA MET A 125 0.67 12.55 21.84
C MET A 125 0.19 13.69 20.93
N GLU A 126 0.08 13.44 19.62
CA GLU A 126 -0.50 14.40 18.66
C GLU A 126 -1.94 14.77 19.03
N ASN A 127 -2.76 13.80 19.49
CA ASN A 127 -4.12 14.09 19.96
C ASN A 127 -4.11 15.04 21.18
N ILE A 128 -3.19 14.82 22.12
CA ILE A 128 -3.03 15.69 23.30
C ILE A 128 -2.58 17.09 22.87
N LYS A 129 -1.51 17.18 22.05
CA LYS A 129 -0.99 18.44 21.52
C LYS A 129 -2.09 19.23 20.81
N PHE A 130 -2.81 18.57 19.90
CA PHE A 130 -3.90 19.17 19.12
C PHE A 130 -4.97 19.78 20.01
N LEU A 131 -5.40 19.06 21.07
CA LEU A 131 -6.42 19.57 22.00
C LEU A 131 -5.91 20.77 22.81
N ILE A 132 -4.64 20.76 23.24
CA ILE A 132 -4.05 21.88 23.97
C ILE A 132 -3.95 23.11 23.06
N GLU A 133 -3.47 22.96 21.82
CA GLU A 133 -3.37 24.06 20.85
C GLU A 133 -4.75 24.71 20.58
N HIS A 134 -5.78 23.89 20.34
CA HIS A 134 -7.13 24.41 20.12
C HIS A 134 -7.68 25.17 21.33
N ARG A 135 -7.35 24.72 22.55
CA ARG A 135 -7.75 25.43 23.76
C ARG A 135 -7.03 26.75 23.98
N ILE A 136 -5.75 26.81 23.62
CA ILE A 136 -4.99 28.08 23.65
C ILE A 136 -5.63 29.08 22.68
N GLU A 137 -6.12 28.60 21.53
CA GLU A 137 -6.85 29.41 20.54
C GLU A 137 -8.30 29.76 20.97
N GLY A 138 -8.79 29.22 22.10
CA GLY A 138 -10.13 29.48 22.62
C GLY A 138 -11.24 28.64 21.98
N HIS A 139 -10.89 27.57 21.28
CA HIS A 139 -11.82 26.60 20.74
C HIS A 139 -12.11 25.48 21.74
N ASP A 140 -13.39 25.20 21.98
CA ASP A 140 -13.81 24.03 22.76
C ASP A 140 -14.15 22.87 21.82
N ILE A 141 -13.64 21.68 22.14
CA ILE A 141 -13.85 20.47 21.33
C ILE A 141 -14.53 19.45 22.23
N ASP A 142 -15.80 19.19 21.95
CA ASP A 142 -16.53 18.07 22.52
C ASP A 142 -15.91 16.76 22.03
N GLN A 143 -15.36 15.98 22.95
CA GLN A 143 -14.84 14.66 22.64
C GLN A 143 -15.96 13.63 22.68
N ALA A 144 -16.22 13.00 21.53
CA ALA A 144 -17.28 11.99 21.37
C ALA A 144 -16.82 10.55 21.65
N GLU A 145 -15.52 10.25 21.61
CA GLU A 145 -14.96 8.90 21.82
C GLU A 145 -14.37 8.76 23.26
N GLU A 146 -14.49 7.57 23.87
CA GLU A 146 -13.92 7.31 25.20
C GLU A 146 -12.38 7.38 25.21
N PRO A 147 -11.74 7.87 26.29
CA PRO A 147 -10.28 8.05 26.36
C PRO A 147 -9.48 6.78 26.07
N ASP A 148 -9.95 5.62 26.56
CA ASP A 148 -9.30 4.32 26.39
C ASP A 148 -9.33 3.85 24.93
N GLU A 149 -10.44 4.12 24.25
CA GLU A 149 -10.61 3.76 22.84
C GLU A 149 -9.70 4.62 21.97
N LEU A 150 -9.65 5.93 22.22
CA LEU A 150 -8.76 6.86 21.51
C LEU A 150 -7.29 6.48 21.69
N TYR A 151 -6.87 6.20 22.92
CA TYR A 151 -5.52 5.75 23.22
C TYR A 151 -5.17 4.45 22.50
N SER A 152 -6.00 3.41 22.67
CA SER A 152 -5.72 2.08 22.10
C SER A 152 -5.67 2.12 20.56
N LYS A 153 -6.57 2.90 19.93
CA LYS A 153 -6.62 3.11 18.48
C LYS A 153 -5.40 3.88 17.98
N ALA A 154 -4.93 4.89 18.71
CA ALA A 154 -3.75 5.67 18.36
C ALA A 154 -2.49 4.78 18.30
N VAL A 155 -2.22 4.03 19.38
CA VAL A 155 -1.03 3.17 19.52
C VAL A 155 -1.06 2.00 18.53
N THR A 156 -2.22 1.35 18.37
CA THR A 156 -2.33 0.15 17.49
C THR A 156 -2.35 0.47 16.01
N SER A 157 -2.58 1.73 15.63
CA SER A 157 -2.82 2.05 14.23
C SER A 157 -1.64 1.73 13.30
N SER A 158 -0.39 1.85 13.76
CA SER A 158 0.79 1.46 12.99
C SER A 158 0.92 -0.06 12.88
N ILE A 159 0.63 -0.80 13.97
CA ILE A 159 0.63 -2.27 13.99
C ILE A 159 -0.45 -2.82 13.06
N ARG A 160 -1.67 -2.26 13.11
CA ARG A 160 -2.78 -2.64 12.21
C ARG A 160 -2.42 -2.41 10.76
N LYS A 161 -1.80 -1.27 10.43
CA LYS A 161 -1.33 -0.99 9.06
C LYS A 161 -0.27 -2.00 8.59
N ALA A 162 0.66 -2.37 9.47
CA ALA A 162 1.69 -3.38 9.15
C ALA A 162 1.10 -4.79 9.00
N GLN A 163 0.18 -5.20 9.88
CA GLN A 163 -0.50 -6.48 9.73
C GLN A 163 -1.38 -6.53 8.48
N ALA A 164 -2.07 -5.42 8.17
CA ALA A 164 -2.89 -5.32 6.97
C ALA A 164 -2.07 -5.42 5.68
N SER A 165 -0.79 -5.04 5.67
CA SER A 165 0.06 -5.21 4.48
C SER A 165 0.52 -6.66 4.27
N VAL A 166 0.66 -7.43 5.36
CA VAL A 166 1.11 -8.84 5.32
C VAL A 166 -0.07 -9.82 5.17
N ALA A 167 -1.25 -9.46 5.69
CA ALA A 167 -2.43 -10.34 5.69
C ALA A 167 -3.13 -10.47 4.33
N VAL A 168 -2.69 -9.74 3.30
CA VAL A 168 -3.33 -9.79 1.98
C VAL A 168 -2.94 -11.08 1.25
N ASN A 169 -3.94 -11.88 0.91
CA ASN A 169 -3.75 -12.99 -0.01
C ASN A 169 -3.42 -12.44 -1.42
N LYS A 170 -2.14 -12.46 -1.77
CA LYS A 170 -1.62 -11.93 -3.05
C LYS A 170 -2.31 -12.54 -4.27
N LEU A 171 -2.58 -13.85 -4.24
CA LEU A 171 -3.29 -14.55 -5.31
C LEU A 171 -4.72 -14.05 -5.47
N ALA A 172 -5.44 -13.84 -4.36
CA ALA A 172 -6.80 -13.31 -4.40
C ALA A 172 -6.84 -11.90 -5.03
N VAL A 173 -5.83 -11.07 -4.79
CA VAL A 173 -5.70 -9.76 -5.43
C VAL A 173 -5.49 -9.91 -6.94
N VAL A 174 -4.59 -10.79 -7.37
CA VAL A 174 -4.36 -11.05 -8.80
C VAL A 174 -5.63 -11.55 -9.48
N TRP A 175 -6.37 -12.49 -8.87
CA TRP A 175 -7.64 -12.98 -9.43
C TRP A 175 -8.71 -11.91 -9.51
N ARG A 176 -8.81 -11.03 -8.50
CA ARG A 176 -9.71 -9.87 -8.54
C ARG A 176 -9.37 -8.92 -9.69
N LEU A 177 -8.08 -8.72 -9.94
CA LEU A 177 -7.60 -7.89 -11.05
C LEU A 177 -7.87 -8.55 -12.41
N VAL A 178 -7.61 -9.85 -12.55
CA VAL A 178 -7.92 -10.61 -13.78
C VAL A 178 -9.42 -10.59 -14.09
N ALA A 179 -10.28 -10.54 -13.07
CA ALA A 179 -11.72 -10.44 -13.26
C ALA A 179 -12.16 -9.16 -14.03
N TYR A 180 -11.36 -8.09 -14.02
CA TYR A 180 -11.62 -6.89 -14.84
C TYR A 180 -11.47 -7.15 -16.35
N LEU A 181 -10.82 -8.26 -16.77
CA LEU A 181 -10.79 -8.65 -18.19
C LEU A 181 -12.07 -9.34 -18.66
N LYS A 182 -12.92 -9.82 -17.73
CA LYS A 182 -14.14 -10.59 -18.04
C LYS A 182 -15.06 -9.89 -19.06
N PRO A 183 -15.32 -8.56 -18.99
CA PRO A 183 -16.12 -7.86 -19.99
C PRO A 183 -15.49 -7.88 -21.39
N TYR A 184 -14.17 -7.99 -21.47
CA TYR A 184 -13.39 -7.92 -22.71
C TYR A 184 -12.97 -9.29 -23.27
N LYS A 185 -13.61 -10.38 -22.83
CA LYS A 185 -13.29 -11.77 -23.23
C LYS A 185 -13.17 -11.98 -24.74
N GLY A 186 -13.97 -11.29 -25.56
CA GLY A 186 -13.91 -11.41 -27.03
C GLY A 186 -12.65 -10.80 -27.62
N ARG A 187 -12.24 -9.63 -27.12
CA ARG A 187 -10.99 -8.96 -27.53
C ARG A 187 -9.77 -9.72 -27.02
N LEU A 188 -9.86 -10.27 -25.80
CA LEU A 188 -8.84 -11.14 -25.24
C LEU A 188 -8.66 -12.41 -26.07
N ALA A 189 -9.75 -13.07 -26.44
CA ALA A 189 -9.72 -14.26 -27.29
C ALA A 189 -9.15 -13.96 -28.68
N PHE A 190 -9.50 -12.81 -29.27
CA PHE A 190 -8.92 -12.38 -30.54
C PHE A 190 -7.41 -12.10 -30.44
N GLY A 191 -6.98 -11.39 -29.40
CA GLY A 191 -5.56 -11.15 -29.12
C GLY A 191 -4.78 -12.45 -28.90
N MET A 192 -5.31 -13.36 -28.07
CA MET A 192 -4.74 -14.69 -27.84
C MET A 192 -4.70 -15.53 -29.12
N GLY A 193 -5.75 -15.48 -29.95
CA GLY A 193 -5.77 -16.17 -31.24
C GLY A 193 -4.68 -15.66 -32.19
N SER A 194 -4.50 -14.34 -32.27
CA SER A 194 -3.41 -13.73 -33.06
C SER A 194 -2.02 -14.14 -32.55
N MET A 195 -1.87 -14.30 -31.23
CA MET A 195 -0.64 -14.81 -30.61
C MET A 195 -0.36 -16.26 -30.99
N VAL A 196 -1.36 -17.15 -30.91
CA VAL A 196 -1.19 -18.56 -31.32
C VAL A 196 -0.83 -18.66 -32.80
N LEU A 197 -1.48 -17.86 -33.65
CA LEU A 197 -1.16 -17.82 -35.08
C LEU A 197 0.27 -17.31 -35.32
N LEU A 198 0.69 -16.26 -34.61
CA LEU A 198 2.06 -15.75 -34.65
C LEU A 198 3.08 -16.82 -34.28
N THR A 199 2.79 -17.62 -33.26
CA THR A 199 3.61 -18.76 -32.85
C THR A 199 3.73 -19.79 -33.96
N LEU A 200 2.61 -20.30 -34.48
CA LEU A 200 2.62 -21.34 -35.52
C LEU A 200 3.39 -20.87 -36.76
N VAL A 201 3.16 -19.62 -37.17
CA VAL A 201 3.85 -19.01 -38.31
C VAL A 201 5.35 -18.82 -38.03
N SER A 202 5.75 -18.67 -36.77
CA SER A 202 7.18 -18.55 -36.41
C SER A 202 7.98 -19.85 -36.54
N LEU A 203 7.31 -21.01 -36.58
CA LEU A 203 7.97 -22.31 -36.82
C LEU A 203 8.18 -22.60 -38.32
N LEU A 204 7.32 -22.06 -39.19
CA LEU A 204 7.37 -22.30 -40.64
C LEU A 204 8.73 -22.01 -41.28
N PRO A 205 9.46 -20.92 -40.93
CA PRO A 205 10.76 -20.65 -41.54
C PRO A 205 11.78 -21.75 -41.33
N ALA A 206 11.88 -22.32 -40.12
CA ALA A 206 12.83 -23.40 -39.83
C ALA A 206 12.52 -24.65 -40.67
N TYR A 207 11.22 -25.01 -40.75
CA TYR A 207 10.77 -26.14 -41.57
C TYR A 207 11.03 -25.91 -43.08
N LEU A 208 10.66 -24.74 -43.60
CA LEU A 208 10.86 -24.39 -45.01
C LEU A 208 12.35 -24.31 -45.39
N THR A 209 13.20 -23.79 -44.50
CA THR A 209 14.65 -23.77 -44.70
C THR A 209 15.25 -25.17 -44.68
N GLY A 210 14.81 -26.05 -43.77
CA GLY A 210 15.23 -27.46 -43.77
C GLY A 210 14.85 -28.16 -45.08
N TYR A 211 13.59 -28.01 -45.51
CA TYR A 211 13.10 -28.58 -46.77
C TYR A 211 13.87 -28.05 -47.99
N LEU A 212 14.20 -26.75 -48.02
CA LEU A 212 15.01 -26.13 -49.08
C LEU A 212 16.42 -26.76 -49.16
N ILE A 213 17.06 -27.01 -48.01
CA ILE A 213 18.38 -27.62 -47.96
C ILE A 213 18.32 -29.06 -48.46
N ASP A 214 17.40 -29.85 -47.91
CA ASP A 214 17.35 -31.30 -48.13
C ASP A 214 16.86 -31.71 -49.51
N ASN A 215 15.87 -31.00 -50.06
CA ASN A 215 15.21 -31.39 -51.31
C ASN A 215 15.68 -30.59 -52.53
N ILE A 216 16.39 -29.49 -52.35
CA ILE A 216 16.83 -28.64 -53.46
C ILE A 216 18.34 -28.47 -53.46
N ILE A 217 18.94 -28.00 -52.36
CA ILE A 217 20.37 -27.70 -52.33
C ILE A 217 21.21 -28.97 -52.43
N ARG A 218 20.97 -29.99 -51.60
CA ARG A 218 21.72 -31.26 -51.66
C ARG A 218 21.52 -31.99 -53.02
N PRO A 219 20.29 -32.17 -53.54
CA PRO A 219 20.08 -32.91 -54.79
C PRO A 219 20.56 -32.18 -56.05
N PHE A 220 20.62 -30.85 -56.01
CA PHE A 220 21.24 -30.04 -57.05
C PHE A 220 22.76 -30.22 -57.05
N GLN A 221 23.40 -30.25 -55.88
CA GLN A 221 24.84 -30.48 -55.75
C GLN A 221 25.27 -31.90 -56.19
N THR A 222 24.40 -32.90 -56.01
CA THR A 222 24.65 -34.28 -56.46
C THR A 222 24.31 -34.53 -57.94
N GLY A 223 23.85 -33.50 -58.67
CA GLY A 223 23.54 -33.58 -60.10
C GLY A 223 22.23 -34.29 -60.45
N SER A 224 21.42 -34.65 -59.45
CA SER A 224 20.15 -35.38 -59.63
C SER A 224 18.95 -34.51 -60.05
N LEU A 225 19.12 -33.18 -60.05
CA LEU A 225 18.04 -32.23 -60.36
C LEU A 225 18.43 -31.26 -61.49
N THR A 226 17.55 -31.14 -62.48
CA THR A 226 17.69 -30.17 -63.57
C THR A 226 17.60 -28.74 -63.04
N TYR A 227 18.48 -27.85 -63.50
CA TYR A 227 18.58 -26.44 -63.06
C TYR A 227 17.23 -25.70 -63.09
N SER A 228 16.42 -25.89 -64.13
CA SER A 228 15.10 -25.24 -64.26
C SER A 228 14.12 -25.68 -63.15
N SER A 229 14.05 -26.98 -62.84
CA SER A 229 13.16 -27.50 -61.79
C SER A 229 13.61 -27.09 -60.38
N ALA A 230 14.93 -27.06 -60.14
CA ALA A 230 15.50 -26.56 -58.88
C ALA A 230 15.19 -25.07 -58.66
N MET A 231 15.34 -24.24 -59.71
CA MET A 231 15.09 -22.80 -59.66
C MET A 231 13.61 -22.47 -59.41
N HIS A 232 12.68 -23.15 -60.08
CA HIS A 232 11.24 -22.94 -59.85
C HIS A 232 10.83 -23.27 -58.42
N THR A 233 11.30 -24.41 -57.89
CA THR A 233 10.95 -24.84 -56.53
C THR A 233 11.59 -23.93 -55.47
N ALA A 234 12.83 -23.47 -55.71
CA ALA A 234 13.50 -22.50 -54.84
C ALA A 234 12.75 -21.17 -54.77
N TRP A 235 12.32 -20.62 -55.92
CA TRP A 235 11.53 -19.39 -55.94
C TRP A 235 10.17 -19.53 -55.24
N PHE A 236 9.52 -20.69 -55.36
CA PHE A 236 8.29 -20.96 -54.63
C PHE A 236 8.50 -20.94 -53.11
N ILE A 237 9.57 -21.57 -52.62
CA ILE A 237 9.90 -21.56 -51.18
C ILE A 237 10.29 -20.17 -50.70
N ILE A 238 11.06 -19.41 -51.48
CA ILE A 238 11.37 -18.00 -51.16
C ILE A 238 10.08 -17.19 -51.08
N GLY A 239 9.15 -17.36 -52.03
CA GLY A 239 7.84 -16.73 -51.99
C GLY A 239 7.04 -17.11 -50.73
N ALA A 240 7.05 -18.39 -50.35
CA ALA A 240 6.41 -18.88 -49.13
C ALA A 240 7.05 -18.30 -47.85
N LEU A 241 8.38 -18.15 -47.82
CA LEU A 241 9.11 -17.51 -46.71
C LEU A 241 8.75 -16.03 -46.59
N VAL A 242 8.70 -15.30 -47.70
CA VAL A 242 8.29 -13.89 -47.73
C VAL A 242 6.84 -13.76 -47.22
N LEU A 243 5.92 -14.60 -47.70
CA LEU A 243 4.54 -14.62 -47.24
C LEU A 243 4.44 -14.92 -45.74
N THR A 244 5.19 -15.90 -45.25
CA THR A 244 5.28 -16.25 -43.83
C THR A 244 5.74 -15.06 -43.00
N TYR A 245 6.74 -14.33 -43.46
CA TYR A 245 7.23 -13.12 -42.78
C TYR A 245 6.17 -12.00 -42.76
N LEU A 246 5.47 -11.76 -43.86
CA LEU A 246 4.37 -10.79 -43.92
C LEU A 246 3.24 -11.14 -42.95
N VAL A 247 2.81 -12.40 -42.93
CA VAL A 247 1.79 -12.90 -41.99
C VAL A 247 2.27 -12.74 -40.55
N ARG A 248 3.55 -13.02 -40.27
CA ARG A 248 4.15 -12.85 -38.94
C ARG A 248 4.08 -11.39 -38.48
N VAL A 249 4.52 -10.45 -39.31
CA VAL A 249 4.49 -9.01 -38.99
C VAL A 249 3.05 -8.54 -38.78
N PHE A 250 2.13 -8.95 -39.64
CA PHE A 250 0.72 -8.60 -39.52
C PHE A 250 0.09 -9.14 -38.22
N SER A 251 0.40 -10.39 -37.86
CA SER A 251 -0.07 -11.01 -36.62
C SER A 251 0.50 -10.32 -35.38
N MET A 252 1.78 -9.93 -35.42
CA MET A 252 2.42 -9.16 -34.35
C MET A 252 1.75 -7.78 -34.19
N TRP A 253 1.42 -7.10 -35.29
CA TRP A 253 0.72 -5.83 -35.25
C TRP A 253 -0.69 -5.96 -34.65
N ILE A 254 -1.45 -6.98 -35.05
CA ILE A 254 -2.77 -7.28 -34.47
C ILE A 254 -2.66 -7.54 -32.97
N ARG A 255 -1.68 -8.35 -32.56
CA ARG A 255 -1.42 -8.66 -31.15
C ARG A 255 -1.16 -7.37 -30.35
N LEU A 256 -0.20 -6.57 -30.77
CA LEU A 256 0.18 -5.32 -30.08
C LEU A 256 -1.00 -4.38 -29.98
N LYS A 257 -1.70 -4.13 -31.09
CA LYS A 257 -2.89 -3.27 -31.11
C LYS A 257 -3.98 -3.79 -30.19
N SER A 258 -4.28 -5.09 -30.23
CA SER A 258 -5.35 -5.69 -29.41
C SER A 258 -5.04 -5.56 -27.92
N MET A 259 -3.79 -5.82 -27.52
CA MET A 259 -3.36 -5.72 -26.13
C MET A 259 -3.28 -4.27 -25.64
N SER A 260 -2.83 -3.33 -26.47
CA SER A 260 -2.83 -1.90 -26.12
C SER A 260 -4.23 -1.31 -26.00
N VAL A 261 -5.19 -1.76 -26.81
CA VAL A 261 -6.57 -1.28 -26.72
C VAL A 261 -7.31 -1.92 -25.56
N LEU A 262 -7.17 -3.23 -25.37
CA LEU A 262 -7.72 -3.93 -24.21
C LEU A 262 -7.15 -3.33 -22.92
N GLY A 263 -5.82 -3.11 -22.96
CA GLY A 263 -5.08 -2.00 -22.38
C GLY A 263 -5.90 -0.91 -21.70
N GLU A 264 -6.02 0.14 -22.48
CA GLU A 264 -6.61 1.39 -22.06
C GLU A 264 -8.04 1.23 -21.55
N LEU A 265 -8.80 0.28 -22.11
CA LEU A 265 -10.18 0.05 -21.70
C LEU A 265 -10.31 -0.45 -20.26
N VAL A 266 -9.48 -1.41 -19.86
CA VAL A 266 -9.49 -1.89 -18.48
C VAL A 266 -8.96 -0.82 -17.53
N ALA A 267 -7.91 -0.07 -17.93
CA ALA A 267 -7.40 1.04 -17.14
C ALA A 267 -8.48 2.12 -16.92
N MET A 268 -9.22 2.46 -17.97
CA MET A 268 -10.33 3.40 -17.93
C MET A 268 -11.41 2.96 -16.94
N ASP A 269 -11.85 1.69 -17.00
CA ASP A 269 -12.85 1.14 -16.09
C ASP A 269 -12.36 1.12 -14.63
N LEU A 270 -11.09 0.77 -14.41
CA LEU A 270 -10.49 0.77 -13.08
C LEU A 270 -10.44 2.19 -12.50
N ARG A 271 -9.91 3.15 -13.27
CA ARG A 271 -9.86 4.56 -12.88
C ARG A 271 -11.26 5.08 -12.57
N ARG A 272 -12.25 4.79 -13.43
CA ARG A 272 -13.64 5.19 -13.22
C ARG A 272 -14.19 4.67 -11.88
N ASN A 273 -14.05 3.38 -11.59
CA ASN A 273 -14.54 2.79 -10.35
C ASN A 273 -13.84 3.38 -9.11
N LEU A 274 -12.54 3.67 -9.20
CA LEU A 274 -11.81 4.31 -8.11
C LEU A 274 -12.27 5.76 -7.89
N TYR A 275 -12.48 6.53 -8.96
CA TYR A 275 -13.01 7.89 -8.86
C TYR A 275 -14.42 7.92 -8.28
N GLU A 276 -15.32 7.06 -8.74
CA GLU A 276 -16.68 6.95 -8.20
C GLU A 276 -16.66 6.60 -6.70
N HIS A 277 -15.80 5.67 -6.27
CA HIS A 277 -15.66 5.33 -4.86
C HIS A 277 -15.10 6.49 -4.03
N MET A 278 -14.10 7.21 -4.55
CA MET A 278 -13.51 8.36 -3.85
C MET A 278 -14.50 9.49 -3.62
N GLN A 279 -15.38 9.76 -4.57
CA GLN A 279 -16.41 10.79 -4.44
C GLN A 279 -17.42 10.47 -3.32
N GLY A 280 -17.57 9.19 -2.95
CA GLY A 280 -18.42 8.76 -1.85
C GLY A 280 -17.76 8.77 -0.47
N LEU A 281 -16.47 9.13 -0.35
CA LEU A 281 -15.75 9.15 0.93
C LEU A 281 -16.09 10.41 1.75
N SER A 282 -16.07 10.27 3.09
CA SER A 282 -16.38 11.36 4.00
C SER A 282 -15.29 12.44 4.05
N LEU A 283 -15.67 13.67 4.42
CA LEU A 283 -14.72 14.78 4.59
C LEU A 283 -13.63 14.47 5.64
N ASN A 284 -13.96 13.71 6.69
CA ASN A 284 -12.99 13.25 7.70
C ASN A 284 -11.88 12.38 7.09
N PHE A 285 -12.19 11.57 6.08
CA PHE A 285 -11.17 10.80 5.36
C PHE A 285 -10.16 11.72 4.67
N PHE A 286 -10.64 12.78 4.00
CA PHE A 286 -9.81 13.75 3.30
C PHE A 286 -9.02 14.67 4.24
N SER A 287 -9.58 15.03 5.41
CA SER A 287 -8.85 15.80 6.43
C SER A 287 -7.62 15.04 6.97
N SER A 288 -7.70 13.71 7.06
CA SER A 288 -6.62 12.86 7.60
C SER A 288 -5.51 12.48 6.60
N LYS A 289 -5.63 12.87 5.32
CA LYS A 289 -4.80 12.37 4.21
C LYS A 289 -4.46 13.51 3.25
N GLN A 290 -3.20 13.59 2.80
CA GLN A 290 -2.83 14.56 1.77
C GLN A 290 -3.54 14.25 0.44
N THR A 291 -4.47 15.11 0.01
CA THR A 291 -5.28 14.94 -1.22
C THR A 291 -4.42 14.71 -2.47
N GLY A 292 -3.25 15.36 -2.54
CA GLY A 292 -2.27 15.16 -3.62
C GLY A 292 -1.70 13.73 -3.70
N SER A 293 -1.54 13.04 -2.56
CA SER A 293 -1.11 11.64 -2.57
C SER A 293 -2.22 10.71 -3.07
N LEU A 294 -3.49 11.03 -2.78
CA LEU A 294 -4.63 10.22 -3.21
C LEU A 294 -4.80 10.26 -4.74
N ILE A 295 -4.75 11.45 -5.35
CA ILE A 295 -4.88 11.58 -6.81
C ILE A 295 -3.72 10.90 -7.54
N SER A 296 -2.50 11.00 -7.00
CA SER A 296 -1.33 10.31 -7.55
C SER A 296 -1.48 8.80 -7.52
N ARG A 297 -2.00 8.22 -6.43
CA ARG A 297 -2.28 6.78 -6.34
C ARG A 297 -3.34 6.34 -7.34
N VAL A 298 -4.42 7.11 -7.49
CA VAL A 298 -5.52 6.76 -8.40
C VAL A 298 -5.12 6.86 -9.86
N SER A 299 -4.23 7.78 -10.21
CA SER A 299 -3.69 7.86 -11.57
C SER A 299 -2.53 6.88 -11.76
N SER A 300 -1.41 7.09 -11.07
CA SER A 300 -0.15 6.39 -11.29
C SER A 300 -0.17 4.92 -10.85
N ASP A 301 -0.74 4.61 -9.67
CA ASP A 301 -0.76 3.21 -9.21
C ASP A 301 -1.76 2.38 -10.03
N SER A 302 -2.89 2.97 -10.44
CA SER A 302 -3.84 2.30 -11.34
C SER A 302 -3.22 2.00 -12.70
N ASP A 303 -2.38 2.89 -13.22
CA ASP A 303 -1.69 2.69 -14.50
C ASP A 303 -0.69 1.55 -14.42
N ARG A 304 0.11 1.52 -13.34
CA ARG A 304 1.06 0.44 -13.09
C ARG A 304 0.38 -0.90 -12.87
N LEU A 305 -0.71 -0.92 -12.10
CA LEU A 305 -1.51 -2.12 -11.89
C LEU A 305 -2.07 -2.64 -13.22
N TRP A 306 -2.53 -1.73 -14.07
CA TRP A 306 -3.01 -2.11 -15.39
C TRP A 306 -1.89 -2.66 -16.28
N GLU A 307 -0.77 -1.95 -16.42
CA GLU A 307 0.37 -2.39 -17.24
C GLU A 307 0.82 -3.81 -16.84
N PHE A 308 0.88 -4.09 -15.54
CA PHE A 308 1.19 -5.41 -15.00
C PHE A 308 0.20 -6.49 -15.45
N ILE A 309 -1.10 -6.19 -15.48
CA ILE A 309 -2.13 -7.15 -15.89
C ILE A 309 -2.10 -7.34 -17.42
N ALA A 310 -2.04 -6.24 -18.16
CA ALA A 310 -2.11 -6.18 -19.62
C ALA A 310 -0.97 -6.93 -20.30
N PHE A 311 0.24 -6.67 -19.80
CA PHE A 311 1.47 -7.17 -20.37
C PHE A 311 1.97 -8.32 -19.51
N GLY A 312 2.21 -8.10 -18.21
CA GLY A 312 2.79 -9.12 -17.34
C GLY A 312 1.98 -10.42 -17.27
N VAL A 313 0.73 -10.36 -16.78
CA VAL A 313 -0.08 -11.57 -16.56
C VAL A 313 -0.40 -12.28 -17.88
N VAL A 314 -0.79 -11.52 -18.91
CA VAL A 314 -1.11 -12.09 -20.23
C VAL A 314 0.12 -12.70 -20.90
N GLU A 315 1.29 -12.05 -20.81
CA GLU A 315 2.53 -12.61 -21.36
C GLU A 315 2.97 -13.87 -20.64
N VAL A 316 2.79 -13.96 -19.32
CA VAL A 316 3.07 -15.19 -18.58
C VAL A 316 2.14 -16.33 -19.04
N ILE A 317 0.84 -16.08 -19.17
CA ILE A 317 -0.11 -17.08 -19.69
C ILE A 317 0.32 -17.52 -21.09
N TRP A 318 0.70 -16.57 -21.95
CA TRP A 318 1.16 -16.87 -23.29
C TRP A 318 2.48 -17.67 -23.29
N ALA A 319 3.46 -17.28 -22.47
CA ALA A 319 4.74 -17.96 -22.37
C ALA A 319 4.56 -19.42 -21.93
N LEU A 320 3.60 -19.70 -21.03
CA LEU A 320 3.25 -21.05 -20.64
C LEU A 320 2.62 -21.85 -21.80
N ILE A 321 1.67 -21.26 -22.53
CA ILE A 321 1.07 -21.90 -23.72
C ILE A 321 2.13 -22.18 -24.78
N MET A 322 3.04 -21.23 -25.01
CA MET A 322 4.16 -21.34 -25.93
C MET A 322 5.09 -22.49 -25.55
N LEU A 323 5.50 -22.55 -24.29
CA LEU A 323 6.42 -23.55 -23.77
C LEU A 323 5.82 -24.95 -23.96
N VAL A 324 4.55 -25.13 -23.63
CA VAL A 324 3.84 -26.40 -23.83
C VAL A 324 3.70 -26.73 -25.32
N GLY A 325 3.31 -25.76 -26.14
CA GLY A 325 3.11 -25.95 -27.58
C GLY A 325 4.38 -26.34 -28.31
N LEU A 326 5.47 -25.58 -28.11
CA LEU A 326 6.78 -25.89 -28.68
C LEU A 326 7.36 -27.20 -28.13
N GLY A 327 7.23 -27.44 -26.83
CA GLY A 327 7.67 -28.69 -26.20
C GLY A 327 6.99 -29.91 -26.83
N THR A 328 5.70 -29.81 -27.15
CA THR A 328 4.94 -30.88 -27.81
C THR A 328 5.40 -31.11 -29.26
N VAL A 329 5.80 -30.07 -29.99
CA VAL A 329 6.27 -30.19 -31.38
C VAL A 329 7.68 -30.78 -31.46
N LEU A 330 8.49 -30.61 -30.42
CA LEU A 330 9.89 -31.04 -30.39
C LEU A 330 10.07 -32.50 -29.95
N ILE A 331 9.14 -33.02 -29.14
CA ILE A 331 9.07 -34.43 -28.73
C ILE A 331 8.50 -35.28 -29.87
#